data_AF-A0A947KU37-F1
#
_entry.id   AF-A0A947KU37-F1
#
_cell.length_a   1.000
_cell.length_b   1.000
_cell.length_c   1.000
_cell.angle_alpha   90.00
_cell.angle_beta   90.00
_cell.angle_gamma   90.00
#
_symmetry.space_group_name_H-M   'P 1'
#
loop_
_entity.id
_entity.type
_entity.pdbx_description
1 polymer ?
#
loop_
_entity_poly.entity_id
_entity_poly.type
_entity_poly.pdbx_seq_one_letter_code
_entity_poly.pdbx_strand_id
1 'polypeptide(L)'
;MTAPFHILGDPAAPVLIIADHASNHVPEGIDLGLPPAAMTEHVALDIGVAEVARLLVAQGGSCAILGGVSRLVIDYNREPDAAGLVPVQSDGHHIEGNSIAEVADRLARFYDPYHAQVAALVGQGHRPFLLSLHSFTPRLRTKPEEARPWEIGVLYNEDDRGARVAIP
;
A
#
# COMPACT_ATOMS: atom_id res chain seq x y z
N MET A 1 19.40 -6.64 -4.01
CA MET A 1 18.55 -6.56 -2.80
C MET A 1 17.28 -5.80 -3.19
N THR A 2 16.10 -6.32 -2.85
CA THR A 2 14.83 -5.63 -3.06
C THR A 2 14.74 -4.42 -2.13
N ALA A 3 14.36 -3.26 -2.67
CA ALA A 3 14.09 -2.08 -1.86
C ALA A 3 12.69 -2.17 -1.22
N PRO A 4 12.53 -1.80 0.07
CA PRO A 4 11.22 -1.81 0.74
C PRO A 4 10.29 -0.68 0.25
N PHE A 5 10.85 0.38 -0.34
CA PHE A 5 10.10 1.48 -0.90
C PHE A 5 10.89 2.27 -1.94
N HIS A 6 10.19 3.18 -2.62
CA HIS A 6 10.75 4.21 -3.47
C HIS A 6 10.18 5.58 -3.10
N ILE A 7 11.01 6.62 -3.12
CA ILE A 7 10.57 8.00 -2.91
C ILE A 7 10.57 8.73 -4.26
N LEU A 8 9.53 9.53 -4.50
CA LEU A 8 9.37 10.38 -5.66
C LEU A 8 9.19 11.84 -5.21
N GLY A 9 9.72 12.78 -5.98
CA GLY A 9 9.56 14.21 -5.73
C GLY A 9 10.44 14.73 -4.60
N ASP A 10 10.12 15.94 -4.13
CA ASP A 10 10.84 16.61 -3.06
C ASP A 10 10.23 16.25 -1.70
N PRO A 11 10.97 15.62 -0.76
CA PRO A 11 10.51 15.36 0.60
C PRO A 11 10.00 16.59 1.38
N ALA A 12 10.37 17.81 0.95
CA ALA A 12 9.87 19.06 1.51
C ALA A 12 8.51 19.50 0.94
N ALA A 13 7.91 18.74 0.02
CA ALA A 13 6.62 19.07 -0.57
C ALA A 13 5.49 19.09 0.49
N PRO A 14 4.50 19.99 0.35
CA PRO A 14 3.42 20.15 1.32
C PRO A 14 2.44 18.97 1.36
N VAL A 15 2.44 18.12 0.32
CA VAL A 15 1.63 16.90 0.28
C VAL A 15 2.57 15.68 0.28
N LEU A 16 2.33 14.74 1.19
CA LEU A 16 2.97 13.43 1.19
C LEU A 16 1.94 12.37 0.80
N ILE A 17 2.15 11.77 -0.36
CA ILE A 17 1.37 10.64 -0.85
C ILE A 17 1.98 9.36 -0.27
N ILE A 18 1.15 8.56 0.39
CA ILE A 18 1.52 7.24 0.93
C ILE A 18 0.80 6.20 0.09
N ALA A 19 1.56 5.40 -0.66
CA ALA A 19 1.03 4.38 -1.55
C ALA A 19 1.56 3.00 -1.12
N ASP A 20 0.98 2.47 -0.03
CA ASP A 20 1.42 1.24 0.64
C ASP A 20 1.43 0.03 -0.31
N HIS A 21 0.45 -0.05 -1.20
CA HIS A 21 0.21 -1.21 -2.08
C HIS A 21 0.64 -0.95 -3.54
N ALA A 22 1.66 -0.11 -3.74
CA ALA A 22 2.10 0.34 -5.07
C ALA A 22 2.84 -0.71 -5.92
N SER A 23 3.18 -1.86 -5.36
CA SER A 23 3.99 -2.89 -6.01
C SER A 23 3.35 -4.26 -5.83
N ASN A 24 3.50 -5.13 -6.83
CA ASN A 24 3.21 -6.57 -6.73
C ASN A 24 4.50 -7.40 -6.64
N HIS A 25 5.66 -6.77 -6.48
CA HIS A 25 6.95 -7.44 -6.52
C HIS A 25 7.12 -8.40 -5.33
N VAL A 26 7.61 -9.61 -5.63
CA VAL A 26 7.97 -10.61 -4.62
C VAL A 26 9.50 -10.72 -4.60
N PRO A 27 10.16 -10.40 -3.47
CA PRO A 27 11.60 -10.54 -3.33
C PRO A 27 12.10 -11.97 -3.61
N GLU A 28 13.31 -12.09 -4.15
CA GLU A 28 14.00 -13.37 -4.25
C GLU A 28 14.07 -14.07 -2.88
N GLY A 29 13.86 -15.39 -2.89
CA GLY A 29 13.82 -16.22 -1.68
C GLY A 29 12.48 -16.26 -0.95
N ILE A 30 11.46 -15.55 -1.45
CA ILE A 30 10.08 -15.66 -0.98
C ILE A 30 9.25 -16.33 -2.08
N ASP A 31 8.65 -17.46 -1.76
CA ASP A 31 7.66 -18.13 -2.62
C ASP A 31 6.30 -18.03 -1.93
N LEU A 32 5.35 -17.33 -2.54
CA LEU A 32 4.00 -17.17 -2.00
C LEU A 32 3.09 -18.37 -2.29
N GLY A 33 3.51 -19.31 -3.15
CA GLY A 33 2.69 -20.44 -3.60
C GLY A 33 1.53 -20.02 -4.51
N LEU A 34 1.63 -18.86 -5.15
CA LEU A 34 0.57 -18.30 -6.00
C LEU A 34 0.90 -18.39 -7.49
N PRO A 35 -0.10 -18.58 -8.36
CA PRO A 35 0.12 -18.51 -9.80
C PRO A 35 0.48 -17.09 -10.22
N PRO A 36 1.33 -16.89 -11.25
CA PRO A 36 1.72 -15.56 -11.72
C PRO A 36 0.54 -14.62 -12.04
N ALA A 37 -0.60 -15.17 -12.47
CA ALA A 37 -1.81 -14.39 -12.73
C ALA A 37 -2.32 -13.64 -11.50
N ALA A 38 -2.28 -14.25 -10.31
CA ALA A 38 -2.72 -13.62 -9.06
C ALA A 38 -1.90 -12.38 -8.71
N MET A 39 -0.63 -12.33 -9.13
CA MET A 39 0.24 -11.18 -8.92
C MET A 39 -0.15 -9.95 -9.75
N THR A 40 -1.03 -10.10 -10.73
CA THR A 40 -1.58 -8.98 -11.51
C THR A 40 -2.99 -8.57 -11.04
N GLU A 41 -3.54 -9.26 -10.05
CA GLU A 41 -4.86 -8.98 -9.47
C GLU A 41 -4.74 -8.05 -8.25
N HIS A 42 -5.85 -7.40 -7.90
CA HIS A 42 -5.96 -6.47 -6.77
C HIS A 42 -5.54 -7.04 -5.40
N VAL A 43 -5.45 -8.37 -5.27
CA VAL A 43 -4.95 -9.02 -4.05
C VAL A 43 -3.47 -8.76 -3.81
N ALA A 44 -2.69 -8.55 -4.87
CA ALA A 44 -1.25 -8.39 -4.83
C ALA A 44 -0.78 -6.93 -4.77
N LEU A 45 -1.58 -6.01 -5.32
CA LEU A 45 -1.29 -4.59 -5.42
C LEU A 45 -2.59 -3.79 -5.58
N ASP A 46 -2.49 -2.49 -5.36
CA ASP A 46 -3.51 -1.55 -5.79
C ASP A 46 -3.21 -1.11 -7.23
N ILE A 47 -3.98 -1.65 -8.17
CA ILE A 47 -3.76 -1.47 -9.61
C ILE A 47 -3.86 0.02 -10.00
N GLY A 48 -2.80 0.55 -10.61
CA GLY A 48 -2.74 1.93 -11.09
C GLY A 48 -2.30 2.97 -10.06
N VAL A 49 -2.15 2.60 -8.78
CA VAL A 49 -1.78 3.57 -7.72
C VAL A 49 -0.39 4.16 -7.92
N ALA A 50 0.59 3.35 -8.33
CA ALA A 50 1.95 3.83 -8.59
C ALA A 50 1.97 4.88 -9.72
N GLU A 51 1.18 4.66 -10.77
CA GLU A 51 1.04 5.57 -11.90
C GLU A 51 0.36 6.87 -11.49
N VAL A 52 -0.75 6.81 -10.74
CA VAL A 52 -1.44 7.98 -10.22
C VAL A 52 -0.51 8.80 -9.32
N ALA A 53 0.24 8.16 -8.42
CA ALA A 53 1.20 8.84 -7.56
C ALA A 53 2.29 9.55 -8.38
N ARG A 54 2.84 8.92 -9.43
CA ARG A 54 3.82 9.55 -10.32
C ARG A 54 3.25 10.76 -11.03
N LEU A 55 2.00 10.69 -11.51
CA LEU A 55 1.33 11.81 -12.17
C LEU A 55 1.11 12.99 -11.21
N LEU A 56 0.66 12.73 -9.97
CA LEU A 56 0.48 13.76 -8.95
C LEU A 56 1.80 14.43 -8.57
N VAL A 57 2.87 13.65 -8.39
CA VAL A 57 4.21 14.19 -8.14
C VAL A 57 4.71 15.03 -9.32
N ALA A 58 4.47 14.59 -10.56
CA ALA A 58 4.88 15.34 -11.76
C ALA A 58 4.12 16.67 -11.94
N GLN A 59 2.89 16.79 -11.42
CA GLN A 59 2.14 18.06 -11.38
C GLN A 59 2.70 19.06 -10.36
N GLY A 60 3.61 18.62 -9.48
CA GLY A 60 4.26 19.45 -8.47
C GLY A 60 3.49 19.51 -7.15
N GLY A 61 4.15 20.04 -6.12
CA GLY A 61 3.57 20.21 -4.78
C GLY A 61 3.37 18.92 -3.98
N SER A 62 3.80 17.76 -4.50
CA SER A 62 3.68 16.46 -3.82
C SER A 62 5.00 15.69 -3.81
N CYS A 63 5.23 15.01 -2.69
CA CYS A 63 6.16 13.90 -2.53
C CYS A 63 5.35 12.60 -2.51
N ALA A 64 5.93 11.47 -2.90
CA ALA A 64 5.32 10.17 -2.71
C ALA A 64 6.31 9.15 -2.15
N ILE A 65 5.83 8.30 -1.25
CA ILE A 65 6.48 7.04 -0.88
C ILE A 65 5.64 5.89 -1.44
N LEU A 66 6.28 5.04 -2.24
CA LEU A 66 5.67 3.86 -2.87
C LEU A 66 6.19 2.60 -2.21
N GLY A 67 5.31 1.71 -1.76
CA GLY A 67 5.68 0.38 -1.28
C GLY A 67 6.45 -0.41 -2.35
N GLY A 68 7.55 -1.05 -1.95
CA GLY A 68 8.46 -1.74 -2.86
C GLY A 68 8.12 -3.21 -3.11
N VAL A 69 7.30 -3.81 -2.26
CA VAL A 69 6.89 -5.23 -2.34
C VAL A 69 5.37 -5.37 -2.34
N SER A 70 4.89 -6.54 -2.78
CA SER A 70 3.48 -6.89 -2.68
C SER A 70 2.97 -6.87 -1.25
N ARG A 71 1.72 -6.41 -1.06
CA ARG A 71 1.00 -6.56 0.21
C ARG A 71 0.84 -8.02 0.66
N LEU A 72 1.00 -8.98 -0.25
CA LEU A 72 1.01 -10.42 0.06
C LEU A 72 2.34 -10.87 0.67
N VAL A 73 3.43 -10.12 0.45
CA VAL A 73 4.67 -10.30 1.20
C VAL A 73 4.45 -9.73 2.59
N ILE A 74 4.14 -8.44 2.70
CA ILE A 74 3.75 -7.82 3.97
C ILE A 74 2.91 -6.58 3.67
N ASP A 75 1.78 -6.45 4.36
CA ASP A 75 0.86 -5.33 4.18
C ASP A 75 1.29 -4.15 5.06
N TYR A 76 1.88 -3.10 4.45
CA TYR A 76 2.30 -1.89 5.17
C TYR A 76 1.14 -1.09 5.78
N ASN A 77 -0.12 -1.37 5.41
CA ASN A 77 -1.31 -0.71 5.96
C ASN A 77 -2.02 -1.60 6.99
N ARG A 78 -1.24 -2.32 7.81
CA ARG A 78 -1.69 -3.17 8.92
C ARG A 78 -0.78 -2.98 10.12
N GLU A 79 -1.37 -3.05 11.31
CA GLU A 79 -0.59 -3.06 12.55
C GLU A 79 0.33 -4.28 12.64
N PRO A 80 1.49 -4.18 13.34
CA PRO A 80 2.47 -5.28 13.42
C PRO A 80 1.94 -6.58 14.03
N ASP A 81 0.87 -6.51 14.82
CA ASP A 81 0.22 -7.65 15.47
C ASP A 81 -1.07 -8.10 14.76
N ALA A 82 -1.45 -7.43 13.66
CA ALA A 82 -2.64 -7.78 12.92
C ALA A 82 -2.45 -9.11 12.17
N ALA A 83 -3.45 -9.99 12.25
CA ALA A 83 -3.45 -11.27 11.54
C ALA A 83 -3.30 -11.12 10.01
N GLY A 84 -3.66 -9.96 9.46
CA GLY A 84 -3.54 -9.65 8.03
C GLY A 84 -2.20 -9.03 7.60
N LEU A 85 -1.24 -8.84 8.52
CA LEU A 85 0.07 -8.26 8.20
C LEU A 85 0.83 -9.13 7.17
N VAL A 86 0.84 -10.44 7.40
CA VAL A 86 1.33 -11.46 6.47
C VAL A 86 0.16 -12.40 6.17
N PRO A 87 -0.65 -12.10 5.13
CA PRO A 87 -1.93 -12.76 4.96
C PRO A 87 -1.76 -14.20 4.48
N VAL A 88 -2.43 -15.16 5.11
CA VAL A 88 -2.49 -16.55 4.61
C VAL A 88 -3.61 -16.75 3.58
N GLN A 89 -4.55 -15.81 3.47
CA GLN A 89 -5.63 -15.83 2.50
C GLN A 89 -5.96 -14.39 2.03
N SER A 90 -6.29 -14.22 0.75
CA SER A 90 -6.73 -12.94 0.19
C SER A 90 -7.72 -13.16 -0.96
N ASP A 91 -8.93 -12.60 -0.84
CA ASP A 91 -10.04 -12.68 -1.81
C ASP A 91 -10.13 -14.01 -2.61
N GLY A 92 -10.20 -15.13 -1.89
CA GLY A 92 -10.37 -16.46 -2.50
C GLY A 92 -9.08 -17.15 -2.93
N HIS A 93 -7.92 -16.52 -2.76
CA HIS A 93 -6.61 -17.14 -2.91
C HIS A 93 -6.06 -17.58 -1.55
N HIS A 94 -5.56 -18.81 -1.48
CA HIS A 94 -4.78 -19.30 -0.34
C HIS A 94 -3.30 -19.06 -0.63
N ILE A 95 -2.56 -18.53 0.35
CA ILE A 95 -1.18 -18.08 0.19
C ILE A 95 -0.32 -19.04 1.01
N GLU A 96 -0.05 -20.22 0.43
CA GLU A 96 0.61 -21.34 1.11
C GLU A 96 2.02 -21.00 1.60
N GLY A 97 2.66 -20.07 0.89
CA GLY A 97 3.97 -19.55 1.23
C GLY A 97 4.02 -18.59 2.40
N ASN A 98 2.88 -18.28 3.03
CA ASN A 98 2.80 -17.37 4.17
C ASN A 98 2.55 -18.14 5.47
N SER A 99 3.31 -17.82 6.52
CA SER A 99 3.12 -18.34 7.87
C SER A 99 3.59 -17.38 8.96
N ILE A 100 3.23 -17.67 10.20
CA ILE A 100 3.70 -16.90 11.38
C ILE A 100 5.22 -16.89 11.52
N ALA A 101 5.92 -17.90 10.98
CA ALA A 101 7.36 -18.04 11.12
C ALA A 101 8.14 -16.97 10.32
N GLU A 102 7.50 -16.36 9.32
CA GLU A 102 8.14 -15.40 8.42
C GLU A 102 7.92 -13.94 8.85
N VAL A 103 6.98 -13.69 9.77
CA VAL A 103 6.58 -12.34 10.17
C VAL A 103 7.76 -11.52 10.65
N ALA A 104 8.60 -12.09 11.52
CA ALA A 104 9.75 -11.37 12.09
C ALA A 104 10.77 -10.95 11.02
N ASP A 105 11.04 -11.82 10.04
CA ASP A 105 11.97 -11.51 8.94
C ASP A 105 11.39 -10.42 8.01
N ARG A 106 10.10 -10.54 7.67
CA ARG A 106 9.41 -9.58 6.80
C ARG A 106 9.25 -8.22 7.47
N LEU A 107 9.04 -8.18 8.79
CA LEU A 107 9.05 -6.96 9.58
C LEU A 107 10.39 -6.23 9.44
N ALA A 108 11.48 -6.92 9.77
CA ALA A 108 12.82 -6.34 9.79
C ALA A 108 13.30 -5.89 8.39
N ARG A 109 12.97 -6.65 7.34
CA ARG A 109 13.44 -6.38 5.97
C ARG A 109 12.62 -5.31 5.26
N PHE A 110 11.33 -5.21 5.55
CA PHE A 110 10.41 -4.46 4.72
C PHE A 110 9.56 -3.47 5.51
N TYR A 111 8.86 -3.93 6.55
CA TYR A 111 7.92 -3.09 7.31
C TYR A 111 8.64 -2.01 8.11
N ASP A 112 9.61 -2.39 8.94
CA ASP A 112 10.29 -1.44 9.83
C ASP A 112 11.03 -0.35 9.03
N PRO A 113 11.78 -0.67 7.94
CA PRO A 113 12.39 0.36 7.10
C PRO A 113 11.36 1.26 6.42
N TYR A 114 10.23 0.71 5.95
CA TYR A 114 9.14 1.48 5.34
C TYR A 114 8.56 2.49 6.32
N HIS A 115 8.12 2.04 7.50
CA HIS A 115 7.51 2.91 8.51
C HIS A 115 8.52 3.88 9.13
N ALA A 116 9.79 3.50 9.28
CA ALA A 116 10.84 4.43 9.68
C ALA A 116 10.99 5.58 8.67
N GLN A 117 10.91 5.28 7.37
CA GLN A 117 10.98 6.31 6.35
C GLN A 117 9.72 7.18 6.31
N VAL A 118 8.52 6.60 6.46
CA VAL A 118 7.27 7.37 6.59
C VAL A 118 7.37 8.32 7.78
N ALA A 119 7.80 7.84 8.95
CA ALA A 119 7.99 8.66 10.14
C ALA A 119 9.01 9.79 9.91
N ALA A 120 10.11 9.50 9.21
CA ALA A 120 11.11 10.50 8.84
C ALA A 120 10.53 11.59 7.93
N LEU A 121 9.72 11.24 6.93
CA LEU A 121 9.07 12.20 6.01
C LEU A 121 8.05 13.07 6.73
N VAL A 122 7.24 12.49 7.61
CA VAL A 122 6.26 13.22 8.43
C VAL A 122 6.96 14.15 9.43
N GLY A 123 8.13 13.75 9.94
CA GLY A 123 8.89 14.46 10.96
C GLY A 123 9.72 15.66 10.49
N GLN A 124 9.79 15.97 9.18
CA GLN A 124 10.69 17.00 8.62
C GLN A 124 10.33 18.47 8.96
N GLY A 125 9.49 18.71 9.96
CA GLY A 125 9.19 20.05 10.49
C GLY A 125 8.14 20.86 9.70
N HIS A 126 7.80 20.46 8.47
CA HIS A 126 6.80 21.15 7.64
C HIS A 126 5.37 20.58 7.74
N ARG A 127 5.18 19.47 8.49
CA ARG A 127 3.88 18.79 8.74
C ARG A 127 3.02 18.68 7.45
N PRO A 128 3.37 17.76 6.54
CA PRO A 128 2.69 17.65 5.26
C PRO A 128 1.23 17.20 5.44
N PHE A 129 0.38 17.54 4.46
CA PHE A 129 -0.91 16.88 4.28
C PHE A 129 -0.66 15.44 3.83
N LEU A 130 -1.17 14.47 4.59
CA LEU A 130 -1.00 13.05 4.29
C LEU A 130 -2.15 12.58 3.40
N LEU A 131 -1.79 12.06 2.22
CA LEU A 131 -2.73 11.47 1.27
C LEU A 131 -2.40 9.98 1.13
N SER A 132 -3.14 9.13 1.83
CA SER A 132 -3.09 7.68 1.59
C SER A 132 -3.82 7.37 0.28
N LEU A 133 -3.11 6.79 -0.68
CA LEU A 133 -3.61 6.55 -2.04
C LEU A 133 -3.78 5.05 -2.27
N HIS A 134 -5.02 4.67 -2.57
CA HIS A 134 -5.43 3.29 -2.79
C HIS A 134 -6.33 3.17 -4.02
N SER A 135 -6.46 1.94 -4.53
CA SER A 135 -7.47 1.58 -5.52
C SER A 135 -8.21 0.33 -5.06
N PHE A 136 -9.35 0.03 -5.67
CA PHE A 136 -10.13 -1.14 -5.30
C PHE A 136 -10.74 -1.81 -6.53
N THR A 137 -10.81 -3.14 -6.50
CA THR A 137 -11.52 -3.89 -7.54
C THR A 137 -13.02 -3.55 -7.53
N PRO A 138 -13.69 -3.42 -8.69
CA PRO A 138 -15.13 -3.19 -8.75
C PRO A 138 -15.97 -4.32 -8.14
N ARG A 139 -15.44 -5.56 -8.16
CA ARG A 139 -16.07 -6.77 -7.62
C ARG A 139 -15.01 -7.67 -6.99
N LEU A 140 -15.34 -8.24 -5.83
CA LEU A 140 -14.51 -9.25 -5.19
C LEU A 140 -14.75 -10.62 -5.83
N ARG A 141 -13.73 -11.47 -5.93
CA ARG A 141 -13.83 -12.86 -6.36
C ARG A 141 -14.72 -13.66 -5.41
N THR A 142 -14.64 -13.39 -4.11
CA THR A 142 -15.46 -14.06 -3.09
C THR A 142 -16.91 -13.57 -3.04
N LYS A 143 -17.22 -12.43 -3.68
CA LYS A 143 -18.55 -11.82 -3.73
C LYS A 143 -18.85 -11.23 -5.12
N PRO A 144 -18.92 -12.07 -6.17
CA PRO A 144 -19.03 -11.59 -7.55
C PRO A 144 -20.32 -10.81 -7.84
N GLU A 145 -21.39 -11.08 -7.08
CA GLU A 145 -22.69 -10.40 -7.18
C GLU A 145 -22.68 -8.97 -6.60
N GLU A 146 -21.82 -8.69 -5.62
CA GLU A 146 -21.74 -7.39 -4.94
C GLU A 146 -20.87 -6.40 -5.74
N ALA A 147 -21.50 -5.66 -6.65
CA ALA A 147 -20.85 -4.55 -7.35
C ALA A 147 -20.61 -3.38 -6.39
N ARG A 148 -19.39 -2.83 -6.36
CA ARG A 148 -19.11 -1.57 -5.68
C ARG A 148 -19.55 -0.39 -6.57
N PRO A 149 -20.56 0.40 -6.16
CA PRO A 149 -21.09 1.49 -7.00
C PRO A 149 -20.19 2.74 -7.02
N TRP A 150 -19.26 2.86 -6.07
CA TRP A 150 -18.40 4.04 -5.96
C TRP A 150 -17.31 4.02 -7.02
N GLU A 151 -17.10 5.16 -7.67
CA GLU A 151 -15.94 5.37 -8.56
C GLU A 151 -14.73 5.90 -7.78
N ILE A 152 -14.97 6.72 -6.75
CA ILE A 152 -13.97 7.30 -5.86
C ILE A 152 -14.49 7.19 -4.42
N GLY A 153 -13.64 6.70 -3.51
CA GLY A 153 -13.89 6.71 -2.07
C GLY A 153 -13.01 7.76 -1.38
N VAL A 154 -13.60 8.63 -0.58
CA VAL A 154 -12.86 9.54 0.32
C VAL A 154 -12.95 8.96 1.72
N LEU A 155 -11.83 8.43 2.21
CA LEU A 155 -11.75 7.81 3.53
C LEU A 155 -10.94 8.69 4.47
N TYR A 156 -11.34 8.72 5.73
CA TYR A 156 -10.64 9.38 6.81
C TYR A 156 -10.93 8.62 8.11
N ASN A 157 -10.12 8.89 9.14
CA ASN A 157 -10.34 8.33 10.47
C ASN A 157 -11.11 9.33 11.35
N GLU A 158 -10.48 9.91 12.36
CA GLU A 158 -11.13 10.86 13.28
C GLU A 158 -11.10 12.31 12.77
N ASP A 159 -10.14 12.65 11.90
CA ASP A 159 -9.98 14.01 11.36
C ASP A 159 -10.54 14.11 9.93
N ASP A 160 -11.67 14.79 9.79
CA ASP A 160 -12.39 14.95 8.54
C ASP A 160 -12.03 16.22 7.76
N ARG A 161 -11.16 17.09 8.30
CA ARG A 161 -10.93 18.45 7.74
C ARG A 161 -10.43 18.41 6.30
N GLY A 162 -9.54 17.47 5.98
CA GLY A 162 -9.07 17.25 4.61
C GLY A 162 -10.12 16.59 3.73
N ALA A 163 -10.78 15.55 4.23
CA ALA A 163 -11.79 14.79 3.50
C ALA A 163 -13.01 15.63 3.11
N ARG A 164 -13.48 16.52 4.01
CA ARG A 164 -14.63 17.39 3.77
C ARG A 164 -14.49 18.35 2.60
N VAL A 165 -13.27 18.65 2.16
CA VAL A 165 -13.05 19.47 0.96
C VAL A 165 -13.38 18.69 -0.31
N ALA A 166 -13.26 17.36 -0.27
CA ALA A 166 -13.52 16.45 -1.39
C ALA A 166 -14.91 15.80 -1.35
N ILE A 167 -15.65 15.96 -0.25
CA ILE A 167 -17.02 15.45 -0.09
C ILE A 167 -17.99 16.62 -0.30
N PRO A 168 -18.76 16.64 -1.39
CA PRO A 168 -19.68 17.74 -1.73
C PRO A 168 -20.86 17.88 -0.76
#